data_AF-A0A1I0A840-F1
#
_entry.id   AF-A0A1I0A840-F1
#
_cell.length_a   1.000
_cell.length_b   1.000
_cell.length_c   1.000
_cell.angle_alpha   90.00
_cell.angle_beta   90.00
_cell.angle_gamma   90.00
#
_symmetry.space_group_name_H-M   'P 1'
#
loop_
_entity.id
_entity.type
_entity.pdbx_description
1 polymer ?
#
loop_
_entity_poly.entity_id
_entity_poly.type
_entity_poly.pdbx_seq_one_letter_code
_entity_poly.pdbx_strand_id
1 'polypeptide(L)'
;MVTLHSIERTTERTGLNRKASVRMMENAYNRGIDANQFSTVEKEYLERKADDGTIIKYYAGYCFIFSCEGLCITMYKAPTWFGKRHFDGKNRIRNLKKYNKKYYFDQYNESSDWEGMLYGSKTKI
;
A
#
# COMPACT_ATOMS: atom_id res chain seq x y z
N MET A 1 -3.84 -12.65 18.14
CA MET A 1 -4.30 -13.98 18.58
C MET A 1 -4.85 -14.74 17.37
N VAL A 2 -4.73 -16.05 17.26
CA VAL A 2 -5.18 -16.81 16.06
C VAL A 2 -6.17 -17.90 16.47
N THR A 3 -7.23 -18.07 15.67
CA THR A 3 -8.24 -19.11 15.90
C THR A 3 -7.94 -20.35 15.08
N LEU A 4 -8.40 -21.53 15.51
CA LEU A 4 -8.26 -22.76 14.73
C LEU A 4 -8.81 -22.59 13.31
N HIS A 5 -9.99 -21.98 13.20
CA HIS A 5 -10.64 -21.66 11.92
C HIS A 5 -9.75 -20.79 11.00
N SER A 6 -9.12 -19.76 11.54
CA SER A 6 -8.21 -18.90 10.76
C SER A 6 -6.95 -19.64 10.30
N ILE A 7 -6.45 -20.58 11.11
CA ILE A 7 -5.28 -21.40 10.78
C ILE A 7 -5.63 -22.34 9.63
N GLU A 8 -6.77 -23.02 9.71
CA GLU A 8 -7.24 -23.97 8.68
C GLU A 8 -7.46 -23.27 7.36
N ARG A 9 -8.18 -22.13 7.34
CA ARG A 9 -8.34 -21.32 6.12
C ARG A 9 -7.02 -20.84 5.55
N THR A 10 -6.08 -20.45 6.39
CA THR A 10 -4.75 -20.00 5.94
C THR A 10 -3.99 -21.16 5.30
N THR A 11 -4.00 -22.33 5.94
CA THR A 11 -3.38 -23.56 5.41
C THR A 11 -3.98 -23.97 4.07
N GLU A 12 -5.30 -23.97 3.94
CA GLU A 12 -5.98 -24.28 2.67
C GLU A 12 -5.61 -23.29 1.56
N ARG A 13 -5.58 -21.99 1.86
CA ARG A 13 -5.33 -20.93 0.86
C ARG A 13 -3.87 -20.83 0.44
N THR A 14 -2.94 -21.16 1.33
CA THR A 14 -1.50 -20.97 1.11
C THR A 14 -0.76 -22.27 0.82
N GLY A 15 -1.36 -23.43 1.12
CA GLY A 15 -0.71 -24.74 1.08
C GLY A 15 0.32 -24.96 2.20
N LEU A 16 0.40 -24.06 3.19
CA LEU A 16 1.37 -24.12 4.28
C LEU A 16 0.88 -25.02 5.42
N ASN A 17 1.81 -25.69 6.10
CA ASN A 17 1.49 -26.40 7.33
C ASN A 17 1.02 -25.43 8.44
N ARG A 18 0.31 -25.95 9.45
CA ARG A 18 -0.30 -25.15 10.53
C ARG A 18 0.70 -24.19 11.21
N LYS A 19 1.92 -24.66 11.52
CA LYS A 19 2.95 -23.84 12.18
C LYS A 19 3.43 -22.68 11.29
N ALA A 20 3.55 -22.90 10.00
CA ALA A 20 3.90 -21.87 9.03
C ALA A 20 2.74 -20.87 8.84
N SER A 21 1.49 -21.34 8.80
CA SER A 21 0.29 -20.49 8.72
C SER A 21 0.18 -19.54 9.91
N VAL A 22 0.39 -20.03 11.13
CA VAL A 22 0.41 -19.20 12.35
C VAL A 22 1.46 -18.10 12.24
N ARG A 23 2.69 -18.47 11.89
CA ARG A 23 3.79 -17.51 11.74
C ARG A 23 3.53 -16.48 10.64
N MET A 24 2.88 -16.88 9.55
CA MET A 24 2.50 -15.97 8.47
C MET A 24 1.49 -14.94 8.94
N MET A 25 0.46 -15.37 9.70
CA MET A 25 -0.53 -14.45 10.29
C MET A 25 0.10 -13.48 11.30
N GLU A 26 0.99 -13.97 12.17
CA GLU A 26 1.72 -13.12 13.11
C GLU A 26 2.60 -12.09 12.40
N ASN A 27 3.33 -12.53 11.36
CA ASN A 27 4.14 -11.63 10.54
C ASN A 27 3.27 -10.61 9.80
N ALA A 28 2.11 -11.02 9.28
CA ALA A 28 1.18 -10.11 8.61
C ALA A 28 0.64 -9.06 9.59
N TYR A 29 0.31 -9.44 10.82
CA TYR A 29 -0.13 -8.48 11.83
C TYR A 29 0.97 -7.49 12.21
N ASN A 30 2.18 -7.99 12.49
CA ASN A 30 3.28 -7.17 13.00
C ASN A 30 4.03 -6.37 11.92
N ARG A 31 4.10 -6.90 10.69
CA ARG A 31 4.95 -6.37 9.61
C ARG A 31 4.19 -6.10 8.31
N GLY A 32 2.88 -6.36 8.28
CA GLY A 32 2.04 -6.08 7.13
C GLY A 32 1.95 -4.58 6.86
N ILE A 33 1.71 -4.26 5.60
CA ILE A 33 1.56 -2.90 5.10
C ILE A 33 0.10 -2.48 5.25
N ASP A 34 -0.13 -1.33 5.89
CA ASP A 34 -1.47 -0.78 6.11
C ASP A 34 -2.00 -0.09 4.85
N ALA A 35 -3.33 0.02 4.73
CA ALA A 35 -3.99 0.68 3.58
C ALA A 35 -3.47 2.11 3.31
N ASN A 36 -3.11 2.85 4.36
CA ASN A 36 -2.58 4.22 4.26
C ASN A 36 -1.18 4.33 3.66
N GLN A 37 -0.49 3.21 3.46
CA GLN A 37 0.84 3.17 2.86
C GLN A 37 0.81 2.86 1.36
N PHE A 38 -0.38 2.55 0.82
CA PHE A 38 -0.59 2.25 -0.59
C PHE A 38 -0.99 3.48 -1.42
N SER A 39 -1.00 3.32 -2.75
CA SER A 39 -1.60 4.30 -3.66
C SER A 39 -3.12 4.36 -3.49
N THR A 40 -3.76 5.41 -3.98
CA THR A 40 -5.22 5.61 -3.85
C THR A 40 -6.03 4.41 -4.35
N VAL A 41 -5.67 3.84 -5.50
CA VAL A 41 -6.38 2.71 -6.11
C VAL A 41 -6.30 1.45 -5.24
N GLU A 42 -5.10 1.15 -4.72
CA GLU A 42 -4.88 -0.01 -3.85
C GLU A 42 -5.53 0.19 -2.48
N LYS A 43 -5.48 1.41 -1.96
CA LYS A 43 -6.17 1.78 -0.72
C LYS A 43 -7.67 1.56 -0.86
N GLU A 44 -8.30 2.09 -1.91
CA GLU A 44 -9.73 1.86 -2.18
C GLU A 44 -10.06 0.38 -2.33
N TYR A 45 -9.19 -0.40 -2.96
CA TYR A 45 -9.39 -1.85 -3.08
C TYR A 45 -9.42 -2.53 -1.71
N LEU A 46 -8.50 -2.17 -0.81
CA LEU A 46 -8.46 -2.71 0.55
C LEU A 46 -9.67 -2.27 1.37
N GLU A 47 -10.03 -0.99 1.32
CA GLU A 47 -11.15 -0.42 2.07
C GLU A 47 -12.49 -1.04 1.65
N ARG A 48 -12.72 -1.29 0.36
CA ARG A 48 -13.93 -2.00 -0.12
C ARG A 48 -14.04 -3.46 0.34
N LYS A 49 -12.95 -4.03 0.87
CA LYS A 49 -12.89 -5.42 1.33
C LYS A 49 -12.94 -5.55 2.85
N ALA A 50 -12.88 -4.42 3.56
CA ALA A 50 -12.89 -4.35 5.01
C ALA A 50 -14.24 -3.80 5.47
N ASP A 51 -14.77 -4.37 6.55
CA ASP A 51 -15.90 -3.78 7.27
C ASP A 51 -15.37 -2.76 8.28
N ASP A 52 -16.24 -1.83 8.70
CA ASP A 52 -15.90 -0.81 9.70
C ASP A 52 -15.38 -1.47 10.99
N GLY A 53 -14.27 -0.93 11.51
CA GLY A 53 -13.63 -1.42 12.74
C GLY A 53 -12.69 -2.61 12.56
N THR A 54 -12.47 -3.08 11.33
CA THR A 54 -11.45 -4.11 11.04
C THR A 54 -10.11 -3.49 10.65
N ILE A 55 -9.02 -4.20 10.95
CA ILE A 55 -7.65 -3.83 10.55
C ILE A 55 -7.28 -4.66 9.33
N ILE A 56 -7.04 -4.00 8.20
CA ILE A 56 -6.61 -4.67 6.98
C ILE A 56 -5.11 -4.47 6.71
N LYS A 57 -4.39 -5.57 6.47
CA LYS A 57 -2.96 -5.53 6.16
C LYS A 57 -2.61 -6.38 4.95
N TYR A 58 -1.72 -5.88 4.11
CA TYR A 58 -1.13 -6.65 3.03
C TYR A 58 0.20 -7.26 3.46
N TYR A 59 0.38 -8.56 3.22
CA TYR A 59 1.62 -9.26 3.50
C TYR A 59 1.81 -10.46 2.55
N ALA A 60 3.01 -10.56 1.96
CA ALA A 60 3.44 -11.69 1.13
C ALA A 60 2.44 -12.11 0.02
N GLY A 61 1.78 -11.14 -0.63
CA GLY A 61 0.83 -11.41 -1.71
C GLY A 61 -0.60 -11.72 -1.26
N TYR A 62 -0.89 -11.54 0.03
CA TYR A 62 -2.22 -11.74 0.61
C TYR A 62 -2.66 -10.52 1.40
N CYS A 63 -3.97 -10.31 1.42
CA CYS A 63 -4.64 -9.33 2.26
C CYS A 63 -5.24 -10.08 3.46
N PHE A 64 -4.90 -9.62 4.66
CA PHE A 64 -5.36 -10.16 5.94
C PHE A 64 -6.33 -9.16 6.57
N ILE A 65 -7.46 -9.67 7.05
CA ILE A 65 -8.44 -8.89 7.80
C ILE A 65 -8.36 -9.36 9.26
N PHE A 66 -8.08 -8.41 10.14
CA PHE A 66 -8.02 -8.62 11.58
C PHE A 66 -9.15 -7.88 12.29
N SER A 67 -9.60 -8.40 13.43
CA SER A 67 -10.40 -7.61 14.36
C SER A 67 -9.56 -6.49 14.98
N CYS A 68 -10.22 -5.52 15.63
CA CYS A 68 -9.55 -4.49 16.43
C CYS A 68 -8.66 -5.06 17.55
N GLU A 69 -8.96 -6.27 18.03
CA GLU A 69 -8.17 -7.00 19.05
C GLU A 69 -6.99 -7.79 18.44
N GLY A 70 -6.81 -7.74 17.11
CA GLY A 70 -5.74 -8.46 16.42
C GLY A 70 -6.00 -9.96 16.25
N LEU A 71 -7.28 -10.37 16.20
CA LEU A 71 -7.67 -11.72 15.77
C LEU A 71 -7.74 -11.78 14.25
N CYS A 72 -7.07 -12.74 13.62
CA CYS A 72 -7.20 -12.96 12.18
C CYS A 72 -8.59 -13.52 11.87
N ILE A 73 -9.42 -12.73 11.19
CA ILE A 73 -10.78 -13.13 10.80
C ILE A 73 -10.71 -13.96 9.52
N THR A 74 -10.01 -13.45 8.50
CA THR A 74 -9.85 -14.12 7.21
C THR A 74 -8.68 -13.52 6.43
N MET A 75 -8.31 -14.19 5.34
CA MET A 75 -7.33 -13.71 4.37
C MET A 75 -7.74 -14.07 2.95
N TYR A 76 -7.27 -13.32 1.97
CA TYR A 76 -7.47 -13.64 0.55
C TYR A 76 -6.25 -13.27 -0.26
N LYS A 77 -6.09 -13.93 -1.41
CA LYS A 77 -4.98 -13.64 -2.32
C LYS A 77 -5.19 -12.26 -2.93
N ALA A 78 -4.16 -11.43 -2.87
CA ALA A 78 -4.22 -10.12 -3.50
C ALA A 78 -4.23 -10.28 -5.03
N PRO A 79 -4.90 -9.38 -5.77
CA PRO A 79 -4.84 -9.37 -7.22
C PRO A 79 -3.39 -9.29 -7.72
N THR A 80 -3.11 -9.83 -8.90
CA THR A 80 -1.73 -9.86 -9.44
C THR A 80 -1.14 -8.47 -9.62
N TRP A 81 -1.97 -7.43 -9.79
CA TRP A 81 -1.56 -6.04 -9.91
C TRP A 81 -1.29 -5.34 -8.56
N PHE A 82 -1.74 -5.92 -7.46
CA PHE A 82 -1.73 -5.29 -6.14
C PHE A 82 -0.35 -5.38 -5.48
N GLY A 83 0.13 -4.28 -4.90
CA GLY A 83 1.44 -4.22 -4.27
C GLY A 83 2.59 -4.38 -5.28
N LYS A 84 2.32 -4.18 -6.58
CA LYS A 84 3.36 -4.14 -7.60
C LYS A 84 4.29 -2.97 -7.29
N ARG A 85 5.59 -3.22 -7.50
CA ARG A 85 6.62 -2.19 -7.36
C ARG A 85 6.33 -1.06 -8.34
N HIS A 86 6.25 0.16 -7.85
CA HIS A 86 6.14 1.33 -8.70
C HIS A 86 7.52 1.65 -9.30
N PHE A 87 7.53 2.06 -10.56
CA PHE A 87 8.74 2.43 -11.30
C PHE A 87 8.55 3.82 -11.91
N ASP A 88 9.63 4.57 -11.96
CA ASP A 88 9.80 5.79 -12.75
C ASP A 88 10.79 5.49 -13.87
N GLY A 89 10.29 5.33 -15.09
CA GLY A 89 11.07 4.77 -16.20
C GLY A 89 11.67 3.41 -15.84
N LYS A 90 13.01 3.32 -15.79
CA LYS A 90 13.75 2.09 -15.40
C LYS A 90 14.01 1.98 -13.90
N ASN A 91 13.75 3.03 -13.12
CA ASN A 91 14.12 3.11 -11.71
C ASN A 91 12.98 2.67 -10.79
N ARG A 92 13.27 1.74 -9.89
CA ARG A 92 12.29 1.31 -8.88
C ARG A 92 12.09 2.40 -7.83
N ILE A 93 10.85 2.83 -7.67
CA ILE A 93 10.44 3.72 -6.59
C ILE A 93 10.34 2.91 -5.30
N ARG A 94 11.27 3.13 -4.37
CA ARG A 94 11.31 2.42 -3.08
C ARG A 94 10.30 2.96 -2.06
N ASN A 95 9.96 4.24 -2.14
CA ASN A 95 9.01 4.90 -1.24
C ASN A 95 8.13 5.84 -2.06
N LEU A 96 6.92 5.37 -2.37
CA LEU A 96 5.98 6.09 -3.23
C LEU A 96 5.56 7.44 -2.62
N LYS A 97 5.37 7.51 -1.30
CA LYS A 97 4.97 8.74 -0.61
C LYS A 97 6.04 9.82 -0.70
N LYS A 98 7.32 9.45 -0.48
CA LYS A 98 8.46 10.38 -0.63
C LYS A 98 8.64 10.79 -2.09
N TYR A 99 8.50 9.84 -3.00
CA TYR A 99 8.63 10.08 -4.43
C TYR A 99 7.57 11.07 -4.93
N ASN A 100 6.29 10.83 -4.63
CA ASN A 100 5.20 11.73 -5.02
C ASN A 100 5.43 13.14 -4.46
N LYS A 101 5.79 13.27 -3.17
CA LYS A 101 6.07 14.59 -2.57
C LYS A 101 7.18 15.34 -3.31
N LYS A 102 8.25 14.64 -3.71
CA LYS A 102 9.35 15.24 -4.47
C LYS A 102 8.92 15.60 -5.89
N TYR A 103 8.25 14.68 -6.59
CA TYR A 103 7.84 14.87 -7.98
C TYR A 103 6.88 16.05 -8.17
N TYR A 104 5.89 16.20 -7.28
CA TYR A 104 5.00 17.37 -7.30
C TYR A 104 5.73 18.68 -6.97
N PHE A 105 6.74 18.64 -6.07
CA PHE A 105 7.55 19.83 -5.76
C PHE A 105 8.42 20.25 -6.94
N ASP A 106 9.04 19.29 -7.63
CA ASP A 106 9.90 19.54 -8.79
C ASP A 106 9.07 20.11 -9.97
N GLN A 107 7.88 19.58 -10.26
CA GLN A 107 6.99 20.11 -11.31
C GLN A 107 6.49 21.54 -11.05
N TYR A 108 6.21 21.89 -9.79
CA TYR A 108 5.80 23.25 -9.42
C TYR A 108 6.94 24.26 -9.60
N ASN A 109 8.18 23.87 -9.31
CA ASN A 109 9.33 24.76 -9.52
C ASN A 109 9.67 24.91 -11.00
N GLU A 110 9.59 23.85 -11.81
CA GLU A 110 9.81 23.94 -13.27
C GLU A 110 8.73 24.77 -13.98
N SER A 111 7.50 24.82 -13.45
CA SER A 111 6.41 25.65 -13.99
C SER A 111 6.52 27.13 -13.60
N SER A 112 7.31 27.45 -12.55
CA SER A 112 7.49 28.82 -12.05
C SER A 112 8.53 29.61 -12.86
N ASP A 113 9.31 28.95 -13.72
CA ASP A 113 10.28 29.60 -14.62
C ASP A 113 9.63 30.23 -15.87
N TRP A 114 8.36 29.95 -16.16
CA TRP A 114 7.65 30.53 -17.31
C TRP A 114 7.06 31.92 -17.08
N GLU A 115 6.83 32.34 -15.83
CA GLU A 115 6.35 33.70 -15.54
C GLU A 115 7.45 34.77 -15.72
N GLY A 116 8.72 34.37 -15.70
CA GLY A 116 9.86 35.26 -15.99
C GLY A 116 10.05 35.62 -17.47
N MET A 117 9.41 34.89 -18.40
CA MET A 117 9.54 35.15 -19.84
C MET A 117 8.43 36.01 -20.44
N LEU A 118 7.32 36.26 -19.74
CA LEU A 118 6.16 37.00 -20.29
C LEU A 118 6.09 38.48 -19.90
N TYR A 119 6.99 38.99 -19.05
CA TYR A 119 7.01 40.42 -18.65
C TYR A 119 8.35 41.14 -18.87
N GLY A 120 9.14 40.70 -19.86
CA GLY A 120 10.33 41.41 -20.33
C GLY A 120 10.03 42.46 -21.42
N SER A 121 9.16 43.44 -21.16
CA SER A 121 8.95 44.60 -22.05
C SER A 121 8.32 45.76 -21.30
N LYS A 122 8.99 46.94 -21.32
CA LYS A 122 8.62 48.29 -20.85
C LYS A 122 9.58 48.79 -19.74
N THR A 123 10.29 49.91 -19.81
CA THR A 123 10.43 51.01 -20.79
C THR A 123 11.70 51.76 -20.37
N LYS A 124 12.61 52.12 -21.30
CA LYS A 124 13.58 53.19 -21.07
C LYS A 124 12.88 54.52 -21.33
N ILE A 125 12.86 55.41 -20.34
CA ILE A 125 12.76 56.86 -20.54
C ILE A 125 14.04 57.44 -19.94
#